data_AF-A0A2A3LI59-F1
#
_entry.id   AF-A0A2A3LI59-F1
#
_cell.length_a   1.000
_cell.length_b   1.000
_cell.length_c   1.000
_cell.angle_alpha   90.00
_cell.angle_beta   90.00
_cell.angle_gamma   90.00
#
_symmetry.space_group_name_H-M   'P 1'
#
loop_
_entity.id
_entity.type
_entity.pdbx_description
1 polymer ?
#
loop_
_entity_poly.entity_id
_entity_poly.type
_entity_poly.pdbx_seq_one_letter_code
_entity_poly.pdbx_strand_id
1 'polypeptide(L)'
;MEEAPAQAAGDARRTGPRAGSRRDVRVCLSLRRRKLEQRTQVRSTCMARKDTKASIPPEGALRASAAKALRNGSGLLEDARLLFEAKRYARATALAILSEEEFLKAFLLDNAALQGNWDNARYAALFKHGIKLGLAEGLQETMRLLEPDRNSAAWLRGRVADYGLRLPSEEQMGSIADRVRNLAVKNQRNFTKQNAMYVGIGPDGVATSVPEDLSEIDALAALLSAEKMAEAAGRQTMAYPAVTLGLPIPRR
;
A
#
# COMPACT_ATOMS: atom_id res chain seq x y z
N MET A 1 -15.85 56.20 -50.25
CA MET A 1 -14.62 56.54 -50.97
C MET A 1 -13.48 55.98 -50.13
N GLU A 2 -13.07 54.76 -50.44
CA GLU A 2 -11.83 54.45 -51.21
C GLU A 2 -10.80 53.98 -50.16
N GLU A 3 -10.03 52.92 -50.28
CA GLU A 3 -9.86 51.82 -51.24
C GLU A 3 -9.12 50.71 -50.45
N ALA A 4 -9.44 49.45 -50.73
CA ALA A 4 -8.56 48.32 -50.42
C ALA A 4 -7.50 48.22 -51.53
N PRO A 5 -6.25 47.79 -51.23
CA PRO A 5 -5.75 46.51 -51.77
C PRO A 5 -4.69 45.87 -50.84
N ALA A 6 -4.11 44.68 -51.01
CA ALA A 6 -4.30 43.52 -51.86
C ALA A 6 -3.56 42.32 -51.22
N GLN A 7 -3.88 41.15 -51.74
CA GLN A 7 -3.38 39.80 -51.47
C GLN A 7 -1.85 39.64 -51.47
N ALA A 8 -1.37 38.71 -50.63
CA ALA A 8 -0.18 37.90 -50.92
C ALA A 8 -0.43 36.44 -50.49
N ALA A 9 -0.73 35.59 -51.48
CA ALA A 9 -0.80 34.15 -51.33
C ALA A 9 0.63 33.58 -51.45
N GLY A 10 1.11 32.92 -50.39
CA GLY A 10 2.42 32.28 -50.34
C GLY A 10 2.30 30.76 -50.14
N ASP A 11 2.47 30.03 -51.24
CA ASP A 11 2.93 28.64 -51.39
C ASP A 11 3.01 27.73 -50.14
N ALA A 12 1.96 26.93 -49.94
CA ALA A 12 2.02 25.72 -49.12
C ALA A 12 2.67 24.56 -49.89
N ARG A 13 4.00 24.44 -49.82
CA ARG A 13 4.71 23.24 -50.30
C ARG A 13 4.35 22.04 -49.42
N ARG A 14 3.55 21.13 -49.96
CA ARG A 14 3.31 19.78 -49.44
C ARG A 14 4.62 18.98 -49.40
N THR A 15 5.23 18.84 -48.24
CA THR A 15 6.24 17.81 -47.99
C THR A 15 5.55 16.48 -47.75
N GLY A 16 5.54 15.60 -48.76
CA GLY A 16 5.06 14.23 -48.62
C GLY A 16 5.92 13.42 -47.63
N PRO A 17 5.35 12.38 -47.00
CA PRO A 17 6.07 11.53 -46.07
C PRO A 17 7.21 10.79 -46.80
N ARG A 18 8.46 11.02 -46.37
CA ARG A 18 9.62 10.24 -46.81
C ARG A 18 9.40 8.78 -46.43
N ALA A 19 9.40 7.90 -47.43
CA ALA A 19 9.36 6.46 -47.24
C ALA A 19 10.54 6.03 -46.36
N GLY A 20 10.25 5.71 -45.10
CA GLY A 20 11.21 5.15 -44.17
C GLY A 20 11.84 3.88 -44.75
N SER A 21 13.17 3.87 -44.80
CA SER A 21 13.98 2.74 -45.24
C SER A 21 13.54 1.46 -44.53
N ARG A 22 13.29 0.39 -45.29
CA ARG A 22 12.94 -0.95 -44.77
C ARG A 22 13.93 -1.48 -43.72
N ARG A 23 15.13 -0.89 -43.59
CA ARG A 23 16.10 -1.21 -42.54
C ARG A 23 15.67 -0.72 -41.14
N ASP A 24 14.97 0.40 -41.04
CA ASP A 24 14.56 0.99 -39.74
C ASP A 24 13.45 0.18 -39.06
N VAL A 25 12.53 -0.40 -39.85
CA VAL A 25 11.46 -1.26 -39.33
C VAL A 25 12.02 -2.53 -38.68
N ARG A 26 13.09 -3.11 -39.27
CA ARG A 26 13.69 -4.36 -38.77
C ARG A 26 14.44 -4.15 -37.45
N VAL A 27 15.11 -2.99 -37.28
CA VAL A 27 15.77 -2.60 -36.02
C VAL A 27 14.72 -2.37 -34.92
N CYS A 28 13.64 -1.63 -35.21
CA CYS A 28 12.54 -1.39 -34.26
C CYS A 28 11.85 -2.68 -33.77
N LEU A 29 11.62 -3.64 -34.66
CA LEU A 29 11.03 -4.94 -34.28
C LEU A 29 11.97 -5.77 -33.41
N SER A 30 13.29 -5.73 -33.68
CA SER A 30 14.29 -6.44 -32.86
C SER A 30 14.40 -5.87 -31.43
N LEU A 31 14.30 -4.55 -31.28
CA LEU A 31 14.31 -3.87 -29.98
C LEU A 31 13.02 -4.14 -29.20
N ARG A 32 11.86 -4.16 -29.86
CA ARG A 32 10.58 -4.56 -29.22
C ARG A 32 10.62 -6.00 -28.72
N ARG A 33 11.19 -6.93 -29.51
CA ARG A 33 11.33 -8.33 -29.12
C ARG A 33 12.24 -8.52 -27.91
N ARG A 34 13.42 -7.86 -27.89
CA ARG A 34 14.33 -7.87 -26.72
C ARG A 34 13.70 -7.25 -25.48
N LYS A 35 12.91 -6.19 -25.61
CA LYS A 35 12.23 -5.53 -24.49
C LYS A 35 11.07 -6.39 -23.94
N LEU A 36 10.41 -7.16 -24.81
CA LEU A 36 9.41 -8.14 -24.41
C LEU A 36 10.07 -9.30 -23.66
N GLU A 37 11.17 -9.85 -24.19
CA GLU A 37 11.96 -10.94 -23.59
C GLU A 37 12.56 -10.54 -22.23
N GLN A 38 13.09 -9.32 -22.09
CA GLN A 38 13.54 -8.79 -20.80
C GLN A 38 12.38 -8.60 -19.81
N ARG A 39 11.19 -8.17 -20.27
CA ARG A 39 9.99 -8.06 -19.41
C ARG A 39 9.48 -9.43 -18.96
N THR A 40 9.50 -10.45 -19.82
CA THR A 40 9.20 -11.84 -19.42
C THR A 40 10.26 -12.39 -18.49
N GLN A 41 11.53 -12.04 -18.67
CA GLN A 41 12.62 -12.50 -17.79
C GLN A 41 12.59 -11.83 -16.40
N VAL A 42 12.28 -10.54 -16.31
CA VAL A 42 12.09 -9.83 -15.02
C VAL A 42 10.78 -10.26 -14.33
N ARG A 43 9.69 -10.50 -15.08
CA ARG A 43 8.48 -11.12 -14.51
C ARG A 43 8.75 -12.54 -14.04
N SER A 44 9.55 -13.31 -14.80
CA SER A 44 9.98 -14.65 -14.43
C SER A 44 10.82 -14.64 -13.15
N THR A 45 11.81 -13.75 -13.00
CA THR A 45 12.63 -13.71 -11.77
C THR A 45 11.90 -13.17 -10.53
N CYS A 46 10.90 -12.30 -10.69
CA CYS A 46 10.01 -11.88 -9.59
C CYS A 46 8.94 -12.93 -9.23
N MET A 47 8.55 -13.80 -10.17
CA MET A 47 7.55 -14.87 -9.95
C MET A 47 8.17 -16.25 -9.67
N ALA A 48 9.46 -16.46 -10.01
CA ALA A 48 10.21 -17.69 -9.80
C ALA A 48 10.98 -17.68 -8.47
N ARG A 49 10.45 -17.00 -7.45
CA ARG A 49 10.64 -17.56 -6.11
C ARG A 49 9.83 -18.85 -6.10
N LYS A 50 10.50 -19.97 -6.43
CA LYS A 50 10.04 -21.34 -6.14
C LYS A 50 9.26 -21.30 -4.83
N ASP A 51 8.15 -22.03 -4.73
CA ASP A 51 7.36 -22.18 -3.51
C ASP A 51 8.24 -22.62 -2.33
N THR A 52 9.01 -21.70 -1.78
CA THR A 52 9.83 -21.89 -0.61
C THR A 52 8.83 -21.98 0.50
N LYS A 53 8.51 -23.23 0.88
CA LYS A 53 7.78 -23.51 2.10
C LYS A 53 8.47 -22.74 3.21
N ALA A 54 7.70 -21.92 3.92
CA ALA A 54 8.14 -21.22 5.09
C ALA A 54 8.70 -22.27 6.06
N SER A 55 10.00 -22.18 6.36
CA SER A 55 10.61 -23.01 7.40
C SER A 55 10.06 -22.58 8.75
N ILE A 56 10.01 -23.51 9.69
CA ILE A 56 9.67 -23.21 11.09
C ILE A 56 10.74 -22.23 11.60
N PRO A 57 10.35 -21.04 12.11
CA PRO A 57 11.29 -20.06 12.62
C PRO A 57 11.88 -20.56 13.95
N PRO A 58 13.14 -20.21 14.27
CA PRO A 58 13.70 -20.48 15.59
C PRO A 58 12.85 -19.88 16.72
N GLU A 59 12.96 -20.46 17.91
CA GLU A 59 12.26 -19.95 19.09
C GLU A 59 12.57 -18.47 19.33
N GLY A 60 11.52 -17.67 19.61
CA GLY A 60 11.63 -16.23 19.82
C GLY A 60 11.94 -15.37 18.58
N ALA A 61 12.32 -15.97 17.44
CA ALA A 61 12.74 -15.21 16.25
C ALA A 61 11.63 -14.34 15.67
N LEU A 62 10.37 -14.80 15.71
CA LEU A 62 9.22 -14.04 15.25
C LEU A 62 9.01 -12.76 16.06
N ARG A 63 9.05 -12.83 17.40
CA ARG A 63 8.91 -11.65 18.27
C ARG A 63 10.08 -10.69 18.16
N ALA A 64 11.30 -11.22 18.05
CA ALA A 64 12.48 -10.39 17.80
C ALA A 64 12.37 -9.63 16.46
N SER A 65 11.84 -10.28 15.43
CA SER A 65 11.56 -9.66 14.13
C SER A 65 10.42 -8.65 14.20
N ALA A 66 9.36 -8.95 14.96
CA ALA A 66 8.25 -8.04 15.21
C ALA A 66 8.74 -6.74 15.87
N ALA A 67 9.58 -6.84 16.91
CA ALA A 67 10.14 -5.69 17.59
C ALA A 67 11.03 -4.82 16.67
N LYS A 68 11.77 -5.43 15.73
CA LYS A 68 12.55 -4.69 14.71
C LYS A 68 11.63 -3.95 13.74
N ALA A 69 10.59 -4.61 13.24
CA ALA A 69 9.61 -3.99 12.35
C ALA A 69 8.87 -2.84 13.05
N LEU A 70 8.49 -3.01 14.32
CA LEU A 70 7.85 -1.98 15.13
C LEU A 70 8.73 -0.73 15.24
N ARG A 71 10.02 -0.89 15.62
CA ARG A 71 10.97 0.23 15.71
C ARG A 71 11.18 0.94 14.38
N ASN A 72 11.30 0.17 13.29
CA ASN A 72 11.46 0.75 11.95
C ASN A 72 10.21 1.54 11.53
N GLY A 73 9.02 1.00 11.79
CA GLY A 73 7.75 1.71 11.57
C GLY A 73 7.68 3.02 12.36
N SER A 74 8.09 3.01 13.64
CA SER A 74 8.12 4.21 14.48
C SER A 74 9.04 5.30 13.92
N GLY A 75 10.25 4.95 13.49
CA GLY A 75 11.17 5.92 12.87
C GLY A 75 10.61 6.50 11.57
N LEU A 76 10.05 5.66 10.70
CA LEU A 76 9.42 6.11 9.45
C LEU A 76 8.23 7.04 9.69
N LEU A 77 7.44 6.79 10.74
CA LEU A 77 6.30 7.64 11.10
C LEU A 77 6.75 9.00 11.64
N GLU A 78 7.82 9.02 12.43
CA GLU A 78 8.45 10.27 12.90
C GLU A 78 8.94 11.12 11.72
N ASP A 79 9.69 10.51 10.81
CA ASP A 79 10.16 11.17 9.58
C ASP A 79 8.98 11.68 8.72
N ALA A 80 7.90 10.89 8.63
CA ALA A 80 6.70 11.30 7.90
C ALA A 80 6.06 12.56 8.49
N ARG A 81 5.99 12.68 9.83
CA ARG A 81 5.48 13.87 10.52
C ARG A 81 6.34 15.09 10.27
N LEU A 82 7.67 14.96 10.38
CA LEU A 82 8.60 16.05 10.08
C LEU A 82 8.44 16.56 8.64
N LEU A 83 8.28 15.65 7.67
CA LEU A 83 8.04 16.04 6.28
C LEU A 83 6.67 16.69 6.06
N PHE A 84 5.65 16.26 6.80
CA PHE A 84 4.32 16.87 6.75
C PHE A 84 4.35 18.31 7.26
N GLU A 85 4.99 18.54 8.41
CA GLU A 85 5.20 19.88 8.99
C GLU A 85 5.98 20.80 8.04
N ALA A 86 6.97 20.24 7.33
CA ALA A 86 7.72 20.93 6.28
C ALA A 86 6.95 21.09 4.95
N LYS A 87 5.65 20.76 4.91
CA LYS A 87 4.77 20.81 3.72
C LYS A 87 5.25 19.97 2.53
N ARG A 88 6.04 18.93 2.79
CA ARG A 88 6.53 17.97 1.78
C ARG A 88 5.56 16.79 1.67
N TYR A 89 4.29 17.09 1.39
CA TYR A 89 3.16 16.17 1.53
C TYR A 89 3.36 14.83 0.82
N ALA A 90 3.79 14.83 -0.44
CA ALA A 90 4.01 13.57 -1.16
C ALA A 90 4.98 12.63 -0.44
N ARG A 91 6.09 13.17 0.09
CA ARG A 91 7.12 12.36 0.74
C ARG A 91 6.65 11.90 2.12
N ALA A 92 5.91 12.76 2.83
CA ALA A 92 5.19 12.37 4.05
C ALA A 92 4.21 11.21 3.79
N THR A 93 3.40 11.29 2.72
CA THR A 93 2.47 10.21 2.32
C THR A 93 3.19 8.89 2.08
N ALA A 94 4.31 8.91 1.34
CA ALA A 94 5.09 7.70 1.07
C ALA A 94 5.62 7.06 2.36
N LEU A 95 6.25 7.86 3.25
CA LEU A 95 6.80 7.36 4.50
C LEU A 95 5.71 6.88 5.47
N ALA A 96 4.57 7.57 5.53
CA ALA A 96 3.43 7.14 6.33
C ALA A 96 2.92 5.76 5.88
N ILE A 97 2.71 5.54 4.58
CA ILE A 97 2.28 4.23 4.06
C ILE A 97 3.36 3.14 4.31
N LEU A 98 4.64 3.47 4.19
CA LEU A 98 5.72 2.54 4.52
C LEU A 98 5.73 2.19 6.02
N SER A 99 5.53 3.16 6.90
CA SER A 99 5.44 2.93 8.35
C SER A 99 4.27 1.99 8.69
N GLU A 100 3.11 2.19 8.06
CA GLU A 100 1.94 1.31 8.20
C GLU A 100 2.25 -0.14 7.78
N GLU A 101 2.98 -0.34 6.67
CA GLU A 101 3.41 -1.68 6.26
C GLU A 101 4.31 -2.34 7.32
N GLU A 102 5.21 -1.59 7.95
CA GLU A 102 6.11 -2.10 9.00
C GLU A 102 5.36 -2.43 10.30
N PHE A 103 4.42 -1.57 10.71
CA PHE A 103 3.56 -1.84 11.86
C PHE A 103 2.70 -3.09 11.65
N LEU A 104 2.15 -3.28 10.45
CA LEU A 104 1.42 -4.51 10.15
C LEU A 104 2.33 -5.75 10.17
N LYS A 105 3.56 -5.66 9.64
CA LYS A 105 4.52 -6.77 9.76
C LYS A 105 4.76 -7.11 11.23
N ALA A 106 4.97 -6.10 12.08
CA ALA A 106 5.14 -6.30 13.50
C ALA A 106 3.95 -7.04 14.12
N PHE A 107 2.73 -6.57 13.83
CA PHE A 107 1.49 -7.19 14.28
C PHE A 107 1.37 -8.67 13.85
N LEU A 108 1.56 -8.97 12.56
CA LEU A 108 1.42 -10.32 12.03
C LEU A 108 2.48 -11.28 12.58
N LEU A 109 3.72 -10.81 12.74
CA LEU A 109 4.82 -11.62 13.28
C LEU A 109 4.59 -11.95 14.76
N ASP A 110 4.19 -10.95 15.55
CA ASP A 110 3.89 -11.16 16.97
C ASP A 110 2.65 -12.04 17.17
N ASN A 111 1.63 -11.87 16.32
CA ASN A 111 0.42 -12.68 16.36
C ASN A 111 0.73 -14.15 16.03
N ALA A 112 1.55 -14.39 15.00
CA ALA A 112 2.02 -15.72 14.66
C ALA A 112 2.84 -16.37 15.78
N ALA A 113 3.64 -15.58 16.50
CA ALA A 113 4.39 -16.05 17.66
C ALA A 113 3.48 -16.43 18.83
N LEU A 114 2.45 -15.62 19.10
CA LEU A 114 1.46 -15.88 20.16
C LEU A 114 0.62 -17.13 19.88
N GLN A 115 0.22 -17.32 18.62
CA GLN A 115 -0.63 -18.42 18.21
C GLN A 115 0.15 -19.70 17.83
N GLY A 116 1.48 -19.63 17.78
CA GLY A 116 2.33 -20.75 17.35
C GLY A 116 2.06 -21.22 15.91
N ASN A 117 1.57 -20.33 15.02
CA ASN A 117 1.00 -20.72 13.72
C ASN A 117 1.66 -20.02 12.52
N TRP A 118 2.96 -20.22 12.38
CA TRP A 118 3.70 -19.74 11.21
C TRP A 118 3.44 -20.62 9.97
N ASP A 119 2.96 -20.02 8.88
CA ASP A 119 2.63 -20.73 7.64
C ASP A 119 2.98 -19.90 6.38
N ASN A 120 2.81 -20.54 5.21
CA ASN A 120 3.06 -19.91 3.92
C ASN A 120 2.15 -18.70 3.63
N ALA A 121 0.93 -18.69 4.16
CA ALA A 121 -0.02 -17.60 3.92
C ALA A 121 0.44 -16.34 4.65
N ARG A 122 0.84 -16.47 5.92
CA ARG A 122 1.44 -15.39 6.72
C ARG A 122 2.76 -14.93 6.13
N TYR A 123 3.64 -15.87 5.76
CA TYR A 123 4.88 -15.53 5.09
C TYR A 123 4.63 -14.72 3.81
N ALA A 124 3.72 -15.18 2.94
CA ALA A 124 3.40 -14.48 1.69
C ALA A 124 2.77 -13.10 1.93
N ALA A 125 1.97 -12.94 3.00
CA ALA A 125 1.36 -11.67 3.36
C ALA A 125 2.42 -10.60 3.65
N LEU A 126 3.57 -10.94 4.26
CA LEU A 126 4.63 -9.96 4.58
C LEU A 126 5.28 -9.31 3.36
N PHE A 127 5.28 -9.98 2.20
CA PHE A 127 5.95 -9.49 0.98
C PHE A 127 4.99 -8.81 -0.01
N LYS A 128 3.71 -9.16 -0.01
CA LYS A 128 2.74 -8.65 -0.98
C LYS A 128 2.13 -7.34 -0.46
N HIS A 129 2.58 -6.20 -1.01
CA HIS A 129 2.15 -4.86 -0.58
C HIS A 129 0.63 -4.67 -0.53
N GLY A 130 -0.09 -5.07 -1.58
CA GLY A 130 -1.56 -4.97 -1.60
C GLY A 130 -2.23 -5.77 -0.50
N ILE A 131 -1.73 -6.97 -0.21
CA ILE A 131 -2.25 -7.81 0.89
C ILE A 131 -2.00 -7.14 2.24
N LYS A 132 -0.80 -6.59 2.47
CA LYS A 132 -0.50 -5.85 3.70
C LYS A 132 -1.46 -4.68 3.88
N LEU A 133 -1.54 -3.79 2.90
CA LEU A 133 -2.34 -2.58 3.05
C LEU A 133 -3.84 -2.91 3.19
N GLY A 134 -4.33 -3.95 2.52
CA GLY A 134 -5.68 -4.47 2.74
C GLY A 134 -5.88 -4.98 4.16
N LEU A 135 -4.96 -5.81 4.69
CA LEU A 135 -5.04 -6.35 6.05
C LEU A 135 -4.94 -5.24 7.12
N ALA A 136 -4.13 -4.20 6.91
CA ALA A 136 -4.04 -3.06 7.81
C ALA A 136 -5.40 -2.35 7.93
N GLU A 137 -6.07 -2.09 6.81
CA GLU A 137 -7.42 -1.51 6.83
C GLU A 137 -8.44 -2.42 7.53
N GLY A 138 -8.40 -3.73 7.25
CA GLY A 138 -9.28 -4.69 7.91
C GLY A 138 -9.10 -4.71 9.41
N LEU A 139 -7.84 -4.70 9.88
CA LEU A 139 -7.52 -4.65 11.30
C LEU A 139 -7.97 -3.35 11.97
N GLN A 140 -7.75 -2.19 11.32
CA GLN A 140 -8.23 -0.91 11.83
C GLN A 140 -9.76 -0.90 11.97
N GLU A 141 -10.49 -1.47 11.01
CA GLU A 141 -11.94 -1.57 11.09
C GLU A 141 -12.39 -2.54 12.18
N THR A 142 -11.75 -3.70 12.32
CA THR A 142 -12.01 -4.62 13.43
C THR A 142 -11.78 -3.94 14.78
N MET A 143 -10.68 -3.19 14.92
CA MET A 143 -10.41 -2.44 16.15
C MET A 143 -11.48 -1.39 16.42
N ARG A 144 -11.94 -0.66 15.40
CA ARG A 144 -13.04 0.31 15.52
C ARG A 144 -14.33 -0.34 16.01
N LEU A 145 -14.63 -1.56 15.58
CA LEU A 145 -15.80 -2.32 16.06
C LEU A 145 -15.63 -2.82 17.51
N LEU A 146 -14.39 -3.06 17.94
CA LEU A 146 -14.06 -3.48 19.30
C LEU A 146 -13.94 -2.31 20.28
N GLU A 147 -13.83 -1.07 19.79
CA GLU A 147 -13.79 0.11 20.65
C GLU A 147 -15.13 0.28 21.37
N PRO A 148 -15.13 0.46 22.71
CA PRO A 148 -16.34 0.77 23.44
C PRO A 148 -16.95 2.04 22.87
N ASP A 149 -18.28 2.06 22.70
CA ASP A 149 -18.99 3.28 22.33
C ASP A 149 -18.81 4.34 23.43
N ARG A 150 -17.83 5.24 23.24
CA ARG A 150 -17.50 6.31 24.19
C ARG A 150 -18.63 7.35 24.29
N ASN A 151 -19.55 7.37 23.34
CA ASN A 151 -20.74 8.23 23.36
C ASN A 151 -21.94 7.54 24.03
N SER A 152 -21.82 6.27 24.39
CA SER A 152 -22.89 5.59 25.12
C SER A 152 -23.09 6.23 26.49
N ALA A 153 -24.36 6.41 26.89
CA ALA A 153 -24.70 6.96 28.21
C ALA A 153 -24.13 6.12 29.38
N ALA A 154 -23.69 4.89 29.15
CA ALA A 154 -22.98 4.08 30.13
C ALA A 154 -21.55 4.58 30.41
N TRP A 155 -20.88 5.19 29.42
CA TRP A 155 -19.50 5.66 29.51
C TRP A 155 -19.45 6.93 30.33
N LEU A 156 -20.36 7.85 30.01
CA LEU A 156 -20.61 9.09 30.75
C LEU A 156 -21.04 8.84 32.21
N ARG A 157 -21.56 7.65 32.54
CA ARG A 157 -22.00 7.27 33.89
C ARG A 157 -20.98 6.41 34.66
N GLY A 158 -19.76 6.23 34.15
CA GLY A 158 -18.67 5.58 34.87
C GLY A 158 -18.87 4.09 35.20
N ARG A 159 -19.84 3.42 34.57
CA ARG A 159 -20.10 1.98 34.79
C ARG A 159 -19.26 1.14 33.83
N VAL A 160 -17.96 1.07 34.12
CA VAL A 160 -16.96 0.34 33.30
C VAL A 160 -17.21 -1.19 33.31
N ALA A 161 -17.86 -1.72 34.36
CA ALA A 161 -18.05 -3.16 34.55
C ALA A 161 -19.09 -3.81 33.60
N ASP A 162 -19.94 -3.03 32.95
CA ASP A 162 -21.01 -3.54 32.05
C ASP A 162 -20.60 -3.58 30.56
N TYR A 163 -19.34 -3.22 30.26
CA TYR A 163 -18.83 -3.26 28.89
C TYR A 163 -18.45 -4.69 28.50
N GLY A 164 -19.46 -5.47 28.14
CA GLY A 164 -19.25 -6.65 27.31
C GLY A 164 -18.58 -6.21 26.02
N LEU A 165 -17.32 -6.62 25.82
CA LEU A 165 -16.63 -6.46 24.53
C LEU A 165 -17.54 -7.07 23.46
N ARG A 166 -18.15 -6.24 22.61
CA ARG A 166 -18.99 -6.74 21.52
C ARG A 166 -18.05 -7.19 20.42
N LEU A 167 -17.81 -8.49 20.38
CA LEU A 167 -17.11 -9.08 19.26
C LEU A 167 -17.92 -8.81 17.98
N PRO A 168 -17.27 -8.47 16.85
CA PRO A 168 -17.95 -8.32 15.58
C PRO A 168 -18.72 -9.60 15.23
N SER A 169 -19.91 -9.44 14.66
CA SER A 169 -20.68 -10.58 14.15
C SER A 169 -19.96 -11.26 12.98
N GLU A 170 -20.31 -12.51 12.68
CA GLU A 170 -19.77 -13.22 11.51
C GLU A 170 -20.02 -12.46 10.20
N GLU A 171 -21.18 -11.82 10.07
CA GLU A 171 -21.51 -10.99 8.92
C GLU A 171 -20.57 -9.76 8.81
N GLN A 172 -20.29 -9.08 9.93
CA GLN A 172 -19.35 -7.98 9.96
C GLN A 172 -17.93 -8.45 9.60
N MET A 173 -17.50 -9.58 10.13
CA MET A 173 -16.21 -10.18 9.79
C MET A 173 -16.13 -10.59 8.32
N GLY A 174 -17.21 -11.12 7.74
CA GLY A 174 -17.33 -11.44 6.33
C GLY A 174 -17.20 -10.21 5.44
N SER A 175 -17.89 -9.12 5.78
CA SER A 175 -17.80 -7.84 5.07
C SER A 175 -16.39 -7.24 5.11
N ILE A 176 -15.73 -7.29 6.27
CA ILE A 176 -14.32 -6.87 6.42
C ILE A 176 -13.43 -7.73 5.52
N ALA A 177 -13.60 -9.05 5.52
CA ALA A 177 -12.81 -9.95 4.69
C ALA A 177 -12.97 -9.67 3.18
N ASP A 178 -14.20 -9.42 2.72
CA ASP A 178 -14.49 -9.07 1.33
C ASP A 178 -13.82 -7.76 0.94
N ARG A 179 -13.88 -6.75 1.82
CA ARG A 179 -13.21 -5.48 1.62
C ARG A 179 -11.69 -5.65 1.55
N VAL A 180 -11.08 -6.40 2.48
CA VAL A 180 -9.64 -6.71 2.49
C VAL A 180 -9.23 -7.36 1.17
N ARG A 181 -10.00 -8.35 0.68
CA ARG A 181 -9.75 -9.01 -0.60
C ARG A 181 -9.79 -8.03 -1.77
N ASN A 182 -10.82 -7.20 -1.83
CA ASN A 182 -10.98 -6.21 -2.88
C ASN A 182 -9.85 -5.17 -2.88
N LEU A 183 -9.44 -4.69 -1.71
CA LEU A 183 -8.31 -3.76 -1.56
C LEU A 183 -6.98 -4.40 -1.97
N ALA A 184 -6.76 -5.65 -1.57
CA ALA A 184 -5.55 -6.39 -1.92
C ALA A 184 -5.40 -6.57 -3.43
N VAL A 185 -6.51 -6.74 -4.15
CA VAL A 185 -6.54 -6.83 -5.62
C VAL A 185 -6.31 -5.45 -6.26
N LYS A 186 -7.01 -4.41 -5.79
CA LYS A 186 -6.89 -3.06 -6.35
C LYS A 186 -5.50 -2.45 -6.15
N ASN A 187 -4.83 -2.78 -5.04
CA ASN A 187 -3.48 -2.31 -4.72
C ASN A 187 -3.35 -0.77 -4.71
N GLN A 188 -4.46 -0.06 -4.45
CA GLN A 188 -4.58 1.39 -4.62
C GLN A 188 -3.58 2.16 -3.76
N ARG A 189 -3.47 1.84 -2.46
CA ARG A 189 -2.52 2.50 -1.57
C ARG A 189 -1.05 2.28 -1.97
N ASN A 190 -0.72 1.13 -2.57
CA ASN A 190 0.60 0.93 -3.12
C ASN A 190 0.85 1.80 -4.36
N PHE A 191 -0.16 2.02 -5.19
CA PHE A 191 -0.06 3.00 -6.29
C PHE A 191 0.10 4.42 -5.75
N THR A 192 -0.67 4.83 -4.74
CA THR A 192 -0.50 6.12 -4.06
C THR A 192 0.92 6.30 -3.54
N LYS A 193 1.47 5.29 -2.85
CA LYS A 193 2.87 5.26 -2.39
C LYS A 193 3.87 5.38 -3.54
N GLN A 194 3.62 4.74 -4.68
CA GLN A 194 4.50 4.85 -5.86
C GLN A 194 4.45 6.24 -6.48
N ASN A 195 3.25 6.81 -6.68
CA ASN A 195 3.05 8.17 -7.21
C ASN A 195 3.68 9.22 -6.29
N ALA A 196 3.67 8.98 -4.97
CA ALA A 196 4.32 9.83 -3.99
C ALA A 196 5.85 9.92 -4.14
N MET A 197 6.49 8.89 -4.71
CA MET A 197 7.95 8.80 -4.84
C MET A 197 8.44 9.03 -6.28
N TYR A 198 7.61 8.72 -7.27
CA TYR A 198 8.01 8.65 -8.68
C TYR A 198 7.03 9.38 -9.58
N VAL A 199 7.55 9.92 -10.68
CA VAL A 199 6.74 10.39 -11.80
C VAL A 199 6.25 9.17 -12.58
N GLY A 200 4.94 9.03 -12.71
CA GLY A 200 4.33 8.01 -13.56
C GLY A 200 4.49 8.38 -15.03
N ILE A 201 4.93 7.43 -15.86
CA ILE A 201 5.12 7.64 -17.30
C ILE A 201 4.20 6.69 -18.08
N GLY A 202 3.36 7.26 -18.93
CA GLY A 202 2.42 6.56 -19.81
C GLY A 202 3.11 5.81 -20.96
N PRO A 203 2.36 4.97 -21.70
CA PRO A 203 2.91 4.23 -22.84
C PRO A 203 3.35 5.11 -24.02
N ASP A 204 2.84 6.34 -24.08
CA ASP A 204 3.20 7.41 -25.00
C ASP A 204 4.42 8.23 -24.54
N GLY A 205 4.97 7.95 -23.37
CA GLY A 205 6.09 8.67 -22.78
C GLY A 205 5.71 9.96 -22.05
N VAL A 206 4.41 10.25 -21.91
CA VAL A 206 3.90 11.44 -21.23
C VAL A 206 3.75 11.16 -19.73
N ALA A 207 4.02 12.16 -18.90
CA ALA A 207 3.79 12.05 -17.46
C ALA A 207 2.29 11.87 -17.16
N THR A 208 1.93 10.82 -16.44
CA THR A 208 0.55 10.51 -16.03
C THR A 208 0.27 10.83 -14.57
N SER A 209 1.31 10.98 -13.76
CA SER A 209 1.24 11.39 -12.37
C SER A 209 2.56 11.98 -11.94
N VAL A 210 2.52 12.96 -11.04
CA VAL A 210 3.69 13.53 -10.37
C VAL A 210 3.47 13.54 -8.85
N PRO A 211 4.52 13.46 -8.02
CA PRO A 211 4.37 13.55 -6.57
C PRO A 211 3.58 14.78 -6.11
N GLU A 212 3.69 15.89 -6.83
CA GLU A 212 3.02 17.16 -6.55
C GLU A 212 1.49 17.08 -6.67
N ASP A 213 0.94 16.00 -7.26
CA ASP A 213 -0.50 15.74 -7.31
C ASP A 213 -1.08 15.39 -5.93
N LEU A 214 -0.24 15.01 -4.96
CA LEU A 214 -0.70 14.65 -3.61
C LEU A 214 -0.85 15.89 -2.72
N SER A 215 -2.04 16.00 -2.15
CA SER A 215 -2.44 17.11 -1.30
C SER A 215 -2.02 16.90 0.16
N GLU A 216 -2.16 17.96 0.96
CA GLU A 216 -2.08 17.88 2.42
C GLU A 216 -3.07 16.88 3.01
N ILE A 217 -4.29 16.80 2.45
CA ILE A 217 -5.35 15.89 2.90
C ILE A 217 -4.91 14.43 2.71
N ASP A 218 -4.27 14.11 1.58
CA ASP A 218 -3.75 12.76 1.30
C ASP A 218 -2.68 12.35 2.31
N ALA A 219 -1.76 13.28 2.62
CA ALA A 219 -0.70 13.05 3.58
C ALA A 219 -1.24 12.89 5.01
N LEU A 220 -2.19 13.72 5.41
CA LEU A 220 -2.86 13.63 6.70
C LEU A 220 -3.61 12.30 6.84
N ALA A 221 -4.34 11.88 5.81
CA ALA A 221 -5.05 10.59 5.81
C ALA A 221 -4.08 9.41 5.95
N ALA A 222 -2.94 9.45 5.28
CA ALA A 222 -1.90 8.41 5.39
C ALA A 222 -1.28 8.39 6.80
N LEU A 223 -0.98 9.55 7.38
CA LEU A 223 -0.47 9.67 8.76
C LEU A 223 -1.45 9.09 9.79
N LEU A 224 -2.71 9.52 9.75
CA LEU A 224 -3.74 9.02 10.67
C LEU A 224 -3.91 7.50 10.58
N SER A 225 -3.82 6.95 9.38
CA SER A 225 -3.88 5.50 9.17
C SER A 225 -2.65 4.79 9.76
N ALA A 226 -1.45 5.32 9.54
CA ALA A 226 -0.23 4.80 10.12
C ALA A 226 -0.23 4.85 11.65
N GLU A 227 -0.74 5.92 12.24
CA GLU A 227 -0.87 6.09 13.70
C GLU A 227 -1.80 5.05 14.32
N LYS A 228 -2.98 4.82 13.71
CA LYS A 228 -3.88 3.75 14.14
C LYS A 228 -3.21 2.38 14.09
N MET A 229 -2.43 2.13 13.05
CA MET A 229 -1.69 0.87 12.91
C MET A 229 -0.54 0.77 13.92
N ALA A 230 0.13 1.87 14.25
CA ALA A 230 1.15 1.93 15.29
C ALA A 230 0.55 1.59 16.67
N GLU A 231 -0.62 2.16 16.98
CA GLU A 231 -1.37 1.85 18.20
C GLU A 231 -1.77 0.37 18.25
N ALA A 232 -2.31 -0.17 17.16
CA ALA A 232 -2.66 -1.58 17.03
C ALA A 232 -1.48 -2.52 17.31
N ALA A 233 -0.35 -2.28 16.63
CA ALA A 233 0.86 -3.07 16.78
C ALA A 233 1.47 -2.91 18.18
N GLY A 234 1.46 -1.69 18.73
CA GLY A 234 1.96 -1.39 20.07
C GLY A 234 1.16 -2.09 21.17
N ARG A 235 -0.19 -2.02 21.11
CA ARG A 235 -1.07 -2.71 22.07
C ARG A 235 -0.83 -4.22 22.08
N GLN A 236 -0.70 -4.86 20.92
CA GLN A 236 -0.44 -6.30 20.86
C GLN A 236 0.93 -6.67 21.43
N THR A 237 1.96 -5.88 21.12
CA THR A 237 3.34 -6.16 21.59
C THR A 237 3.48 -5.94 23.11
N MET A 238 2.68 -5.05 23.70
CA MET A 238 2.76 -4.67 25.12
C MET A 238 1.79 -5.46 26.02
N ALA A 239 0.67 -5.95 25.50
CA ALA A 239 -0.35 -6.65 26.29
C ALA A 239 -0.32 -8.17 26.06
N TYR A 240 0.14 -8.92 27.06
CA TYR A 240 -0.36 -10.28 27.29
C TYR A 240 -1.74 -10.14 27.98
N PRO A 241 -2.84 -10.80 27.53
CA PRO A 241 -2.92 -11.99 26.68
C PRO A 241 -3.54 -11.75 25.29
N ALA A 242 -3.31 -12.72 24.41
CA ALA A 242 -3.69 -12.73 23.00
C ALA A 242 -5.16 -12.34 22.73
N VAL A 243 -5.36 -11.23 22.02
CA VAL A 243 -6.56 -11.08 21.20
C VAL A 243 -6.35 -11.96 19.97
N THR A 244 -6.94 -13.15 19.99
CA THR A 244 -6.94 -14.09 18.86
C THR A 244 -7.83 -13.54 17.75
N LEU A 245 -7.32 -12.61 16.95
CA LEU A 245 -7.99 -12.20 15.73
C LEU A 245 -7.76 -13.28 14.66
N GLY A 246 -8.76 -14.15 14.48
CA GLY A 246 -8.83 -15.10 13.37
C GLY A 246 -9.11 -14.38 12.04
N LEU A 247 -8.32 -13.36 11.69
CA LEU A 247 -8.51 -12.63 10.45
C LEU A 247 -8.31 -13.60 9.27
N PRO A 248 -9.31 -13.75 8.38
CA PRO A 248 -9.18 -14.61 7.22
C PRO A 248 -8.10 -14.03 6.30
N ILE A 249 -6.92 -14.67 6.26
CA ILE A 249 -5.88 -14.34 5.30
C ILE A 249 -6.39 -14.79 3.91
N PRO A 250 -6.51 -13.89 2.92
CA PRO A 250 -6.94 -14.27 1.58
C PRO A 250 -6.05 -15.38 1.02
N ARG A 251 -6.64 -16.56 0.77
CA ARG A 251 -5.99 -17.61 -0.01
C ARG A 251 -6.18 -17.30 -1.49
N ARG A 252 -5.11 -17.41 -2.28
CA ARG A 252 -5.17 -17.29 -3.73
C ARG A 252 -5.89 -18.50 -4.33
#